data_AF-A0A5C4XPI4-F1
#
_entry.id   AF-A0A5C4XPI4-F1
#
_cell.length_a   1.000
_cell.length_b   1.000
_cell.length_c   1.000
_cell.angle_alpha   90.00
_cell.angle_beta   90.00
_cell.angle_gamma   90.00
#
_symmetry.space_group_name_H-M   'P 1'
#
loop_
_entity.id
_entity.type
_entity.pdbx_description
1 polymer ?
#
loop_
_entity_poly.entity_id
_entity_poly.type
_entity_poly.pdbx_seq_one_letter_code
_entity_poly.pdbx_strand_id
1 'polypeptide(L)'
;MNATNRPFPAHQTISPVEKGRWIGLSRGEFVTALFVLTIANALLPNMLHGLFTKSPLYTVVSLFEISVIVWAAIFIAAQLTLEEPLGEISFFEKIVSVPIVAASLLPIGPISWVLVTLMALYLIVTQSGQSAMRRAGWIFLALAFPMFWSKRLFNILAEYFLSLDAILVSSITHTQRISNLVEMPGGDGFLEIAPRCSSMANVSLAVLCWVLFTQTRRTEWRPANIVWCSAACLLVIVINVTRISLIGFFPSYYDLLHGDVGSTITNWLTVIAVFAVCNYGARRAPLNSL
;
A
#
# COMPACT_ATOMS: atom_id res chain seq x y z
N MET A 1 8.21 41.49 67.08
CA MET A 1 8.96 40.40 66.43
C MET A 1 7.97 39.30 66.08
N ASN A 2 7.64 39.10 64.80
CA ASN A 2 7.01 37.88 64.29
C ASN A 2 7.38 37.79 62.81
N ALA A 3 8.41 36.99 62.53
CA ALA A 3 8.92 36.74 61.20
C ALA A 3 7.98 35.75 60.48
N THR A 4 7.35 36.23 59.41
CA THR A 4 6.47 35.44 58.54
C THR A 4 7.29 34.54 57.63
N ASN A 5 7.41 33.25 57.99
CA ASN A 5 7.90 32.19 57.10
C ASN A 5 6.88 31.96 55.97
N ARG A 6 7.16 32.51 54.77
CA ARG A 6 6.43 32.11 53.55
C ARG A 6 7.11 30.88 52.96
N PRO A 7 6.41 29.76 52.74
CA PRO A 7 6.99 28.60 52.07
C PRO A 7 7.37 28.98 50.63
N PHE A 8 8.59 28.62 50.24
CA PHE A 8 9.05 28.72 48.85
C PHE A 8 8.12 27.91 47.95
N PRO A 9 7.72 28.42 46.77
CA PRO A 9 6.94 27.65 45.82
C PRO A 9 7.73 26.40 45.44
N ALA A 10 7.15 25.23 45.67
CA ALA A 10 7.72 23.96 45.26
C ALA A 10 8.09 24.06 43.78
N HIS A 11 9.37 23.80 43.47
CA HIS A 11 9.84 23.67 42.09
C HIS A 11 8.83 22.79 41.34
N GLN A 12 8.08 23.38 40.40
CA GLN A 12 7.29 22.62 39.45
C GLN A 12 8.27 21.74 38.69
N THR A 13 8.35 20.49 39.11
CA THR A 13 9.09 19.47 38.40
C THR A 13 8.31 19.27 37.12
N ILE A 14 8.84 19.86 36.04
CA ILE A 14 8.38 19.66 34.67
C ILE A 14 8.07 18.17 34.53
N SER A 15 6.79 17.86 34.28
CA SER A 15 6.36 16.47 34.26
C SER A 15 7.22 15.71 33.23
N PRO A 16 7.68 14.49 33.52
CA PRO A 16 8.54 13.74 32.61
C PRO A 16 7.97 13.60 31.18
N VAL A 17 6.66 13.78 31.03
CA VAL A 17 5.92 13.85 29.76
C VAL A 17 6.40 15.00 28.85
N GLU A 18 6.81 16.14 29.39
CA GLU A 18 7.23 17.29 28.58
C GLU A 18 8.63 17.13 27.99
N LYS A 19 9.52 16.34 28.62
CA LYS A 19 10.91 16.17 28.17
C LYS A 19 11.04 15.42 26.83
N GLY A 20 10.05 14.62 26.45
CA GLY A 20 10.08 13.81 25.22
C GLY A 20 9.51 14.51 23.98
N ARG A 21 8.92 15.70 24.11
CA ARG A 21 8.26 16.40 22.98
C ARG A 21 9.25 17.24 22.17
N TRP A 22 9.11 17.23 20.85
CA TRP A 22 9.81 18.14 19.95
C TRP A 22 8.78 18.96 19.16
N ILE A 23 8.85 20.29 19.24
CA ILE A 23 7.86 21.19 18.62
C ILE A 23 6.42 20.86 19.09
N GLY A 24 6.28 20.44 20.36
CA GLY A 24 5.00 20.05 20.95
C GLY A 24 4.47 18.67 20.54
N LEU A 25 5.12 17.95 19.62
CA LEU A 25 4.72 16.63 19.16
C LEU A 25 5.43 15.52 19.95
N SER A 26 4.68 14.46 20.27
CA SER A 26 5.25 13.17 20.68
C SER A 26 5.96 12.49 19.51
N ARG A 27 6.78 11.47 19.80
CA ARG A 27 7.47 10.69 18.75
C ARG A 27 6.51 10.04 17.76
N GLY A 28 5.40 9.46 18.24
CA GLY A 28 4.38 8.85 17.39
C GLY A 28 3.72 9.85 16.44
N GLU A 29 3.27 11.00 16.97
CA GLU A 29 2.69 12.09 16.18
C GLU A 29 3.68 12.64 15.15
N PHE A 30 4.94 12.84 15.56
CA PHE A 30 6.00 13.34 14.69
C PHE A 30 6.26 12.41 13.49
N VAL A 31 6.43 11.11 13.75
CA VAL A 31 6.66 10.13 12.67
C VAL A 31 5.43 9.97 11.79
N THR A 32 4.23 9.97 12.38
CA THR A 32 2.97 9.94 11.63
C THR A 32 2.87 11.14 10.69
N ALA A 33 3.16 12.35 11.17
CA ALA A 33 3.12 13.57 10.37
C ALA A 33 4.09 13.51 9.18
N LEU A 34 5.32 13.00 9.38
CA LEU A 34 6.27 12.82 8.29
C LEU A 34 5.76 11.83 7.23
N PHE A 35 5.26 10.66 7.62
CA PHE A 35 4.70 9.70 6.66
C PHE A 35 3.50 10.27 5.92
N VAL A 36 2.55 10.91 6.62
CA VAL A 36 1.37 11.51 5.99
C VAL A 36 1.76 12.59 4.99
N LEU A 37 2.68 13.49 5.36
CA LEU A 37 3.18 14.54 4.48
C LEU A 37 3.81 13.95 3.21
N THR A 38 4.73 13.00 3.38
CA THR A 38 5.45 12.40 2.25
C THR A 38 4.54 11.57 1.36
N ILE A 39 3.61 10.79 1.94
CA ILE A 39 2.63 9.99 1.18
C ILE A 39 1.66 10.89 0.45
N ALA A 40 1.16 11.96 1.08
CA ALA A 40 0.26 12.92 0.42
C ALA A 40 0.93 13.55 -0.81
N ASN A 41 2.19 14.00 -0.67
CA ASN A 41 2.97 14.50 -1.80
C ASN A 41 3.18 13.44 -2.89
N ALA A 42 3.38 12.18 -2.51
CA ALA A 42 3.58 11.07 -3.44
C ALA A 42 2.30 10.68 -4.21
N LEU A 43 1.13 10.84 -3.61
CA LEU A 43 -0.18 10.53 -4.19
C LEU A 43 -0.76 11.68 -5.01
N LEU A 44 -0.39 12.92 -4.70
CA LEU A 44 -0.95 14.13 -5.30
C LEU A 44 -0.96 14.10 -6.85
N PRO A 45 0.10 13.68 -7.58
CA PRO A 45 0.06 13.63 -9.03
C PRO A 45 -1.03 12.71 -9.60
N ASN A 46 -1.27 11.56 -8.98
CA ASN A 46 -2.32 10.62 -9.42
C ASN A 46 -3.71 11.21 -9.14
N MET A 47 -3.89 11.84 -7.98
CA MET A 47 -5.16 12.49 -7.62
C MET A 47 -5.49 13.64 -8.56
N LEU A 48 -4.51 14.50 -8.88
CA LEU A 48 -4.67 15.60 -9.84
C LEU A 48 -4.96 15.07 -11.24
N HIS A 49 -4.25 14.03 -11.69
CA HIS A 49 -4.50 13.40 -12.98
C HIS A 49 -5.95 12.90 -13.09
N GLY A 50 -6.45 12.17 -12.09
CA GLY A 50 -7.84 11.71 -12.06
C GLY A 50 -8.86 12.85 -12.04
N LEU A 51 -8.58 13.95 -11.33
CA LEU A 51 -9.45 15.12 -11.29
C LEU A 51 -9.52 15.89 -12.62
N PHE A 52 -8.42 15.97 -13.36
CA PHE A 52 -8.36 16.72 -14.62
C PHE A 52 -8.76 15.91 -15.85
N THR A 53 -8.65 14.58 -15.81
CA THR A 53 -8.92 13.72 -16.98
C THR A 53 -10.26 13.02 -16.93
N LYS A 54 -10.89 12.90 -15.76
CA LYS A 54 -12.13 12.14 -15.57
C LYS A 54 -13.21 12.97 -14.89
N SER A 55 -14.45 12.51 -14.98
CA SER A 55 -15.57 13.13 -14.26
C SER A 55 -15.30 13.14 -12.75
N PRO A 56 -15.53 14.25 -12.03
CA PRO A 56 -15.30 14.33 -10.58
C PRO A 56 -16.02 13.23 -9.80
N LEU A 57 -17.24 12.86 -10.21
CA LEU A 57 -18.00 11.78 -9.58
C LEU A 57 -17.29 10.43 -9.74
N TYR A 58 -16.80 10.13 -10.95
CA TYR A 58 -16.04 8.91 -11.21
C TYR A 58 -14.76 8.87 -10.36
N THR A 59 -14.04 9.99 -10.30
CA THR A 59 -12.79 10.10 -9.54
C THR A 59 -13.02 9.84 -8.05
N VAL A 60 -14.09 10.37 -7.46
CA VAL A 60 -14.43 10.11 -6.05
C VAL A 60 -14.83 8.65 -5.82
N VAL A 61 -15.71 8.10 -6.67
CA VAL A 61 -16.19 6.71 -6.54
C VAL A 61 -15.06 5.69 -6.75
N SER A 62 -14.10 6.00 -7.63
CA SER A 62 -12.88 5.22 -7.85
C SER A 62 -11.77 5.53 -6.86
N LEU A 63 -12.05 6.31 -5.80
CA LEU A 63 -11.10 6.68 -4.75
C LEU A 63 -9.81 7.31 -5.28
N PHE A 64 -9.95 8.21 -6.26
CA PHE A 64 -8.87 8.88 -6.98
C PHE A 64 -7.93 7.91 -7.72
N GLU A 65 -8.49 6.81 -8.23
CA GLU A 65 -7.75 5.70 -8.83
C GLU A 65 -6.78 4.99 -7.87
N ILE A 66 -6.94 5.21 -6.56
CA ILE A 66 -6.14 4.59 -5.50
C ILE A 66 -7.00 3.52 -4.83
N SER A 67 -6.49 2.29 -4.78
CA SER A 67 -7.19 1.17 -4.16
C SER A 67 -7.56 1.45 -2.69
N VAL A 68 -8.75 1.01 -2.27
CA VAL A 68 -9.18 1.08 -0.85
C VAL A 68 -8.20 0.37 0.10
N ILE A 69 -7.46 -0.66 -0.38
CA ILE A 69 -6.41 -1.35 0.39
C ILE A 69 -5.30 -0.37 0.76
N VAL A 70 -4.92 0.53 -0.16
CA VAL A 70 -3.89 1.55 0.07
C VAL A 70 -4.36 2.56 1.12
N TRP A 71 -5.59 3.06 0.99
CA TRP A 71 -6.17 3.98 1.98
C TRP A 71 -6.25 3.34 3.37
N ALA A 72 -6.70 2.09 3.46
CA ALA A 72 -6.74 1.34 4.71
C ALA A 72 -5.34 1.13 5.30
N ALA A 73 -4.34 0.84 4.47
CA ALA A 73 -2.95 0.68 4.92
C ALA A 73 -2.38 1.98 5.49
N ILE A 74 -2.61 3.13 4.84
CA ILE A 74 -2.19 4.45 5.34
C ILE A 74 -2.84 4.73 6.70
N PHE A 75 -4.15 4.55 6.79
CA PHE A 75 -4.91 4.81 8.02
C PHE A 75 -4.44 3.93 9.19
N ILE A 76 -4.36 2.63 8.97
CA ILE A 76 -3.97 1.67 10.02
C ILE A 76 -2.50 1.88 10.44
N ALA A 77 -1.59 2.11 9.49
CA ALA A 77 -0.20 2.36 9.82
C ALA A 77 -0.04 3.66 10.62
N ALA A 78 -0.80 4.71 10.29
CA ALA A 78 -0.85 5.95 11.04
C ALA A 78 -1.43 5.76 12.46
N GLN A 79 -2.49 4.95 12.61
CA GLN A 79 -3.00 4.61 13.94
C GLN A 79 -1.95 3.87 14.78
N LEU A 80 -1.27 2.88 14.20
CA LEU A 80 -0.22 2.13 14.89
C LEU A 80 0.97 3.01 15.31
N THR A 81 1.34 4.02 14.52
CA THR A 81 2.39 4.98 14.93
C THR A 81 1.92 5.93 16.03
N LEU A 82 0.64 6.28 16.07
CA LEU A 82 0.05 7.13 17.12
C LEU A 82 -0.17 6.39 18.45
N GLU A 83 -0.34 5.06 18.42
CA GLU A 83 -0.47 4.22 19.63
C GLU A 83 0.84 4.05 20.43
N GLU A 84 1.99 4.31 19.81
CA GLU A 84 3.29 4.10 20.46
C GLU A 84 3.46 5.07 21.65
N PRO A 85 3.84 4.57 22.84
CA PRO A 85 3.99 5.41 24.03
C PRO A 85 5.02 6.52 23.84
N LEU A 86 4.97 7.53 24.72
CA LEU A 86 5.85 8.69 24.74
C LEU A 86 7.33 8.27 24.81
N GLY A 87 7.96 8.10 23.65
CA GLY A 87 9.40 7.95 23.48
C GLY A 87 10.06 9.28 23.13
N GLU A 88 11.34 9.41 23.45
CA GLU A 88 12.13 10.56 23.02
C GLU A 88 12.40 10.50 21.52
N ILE A 89 12.21 11.61 20.80
CA ILE A 89 12.57 11.72 19.39
C ILE A 89 14.09 11.74 19.29
N SER A 90 14.66 10.74 18.61
CA SER A 90 16.10 10.60 18.45
C SER A 90 16.69 11.76 17.64
N PHE A 91 17.95 12.08 17.91
CA PHE A 91 18.66 13.12 17.15
C PHE A 91 18.72 12.80 15.64
N PHE A 92 18.85 11.52 15.29
CA PHE A 92 18.85 11.06 13.91
C PHE A 92 17.49 11.31 13.22
N GLU A 93 16.37 11.03 13.88
CA GLU A 93 15.03 11.34 13.36
C GLU A 93 14.86 12.83 13.08
N LYS A 94 15.38 13.71 13.95
CA LYS A 94 15.34 15.17 13.75
C LYS A 94 16.13 15.58 12.51
N ILE A 95 17.37 15.11 12.37
CA ILE A 95 18.20 15.43 11.20
C ILE A 95 17.54 14.94 9.91
N VAL A 96 17.06 13.70 9.89
CA VAL A 96 16.47 13.06 8.69
C VAL A 96 15.14 13.70 8.30
N SER A 97 14.39 14.26 9.26
CA SER A 97 13.13 14.95 8.97
C SER A 97 13.27 16.20 8.12
N VAL A 98 14.37 16.96 8.26
CA VAL A 98 14.60 18.20 7.52
C VAL A 98 14.62 17.97 6.00
N PRO A 99 15.45 17.06 5.44
CA PRO A 99 15.44 16.79 4.02
C PRO A 99 14.13 16.12 3.56
N ILE A 100 13.45 15.33 4.41
CA ILE A 100 12.14 14.75 4.07
C ILE A 100 11.09 15.84 3.87
N VAL A 101 11.00 16.79 4.80
CA VAL A 101 10.07 17.92 4.70
C VAL A 101 10.42 18.76 3.47
N ALA A 102 11.70 19.09 3.27
CA ALA A 102 12.15 19.85 2.11
C ALA A 102 11.82 19.13 0.78
N ALA A 103 12.05 17.82 0.68
CA ALA A 103 11.71 17.02 -0.50
C ALA A 103 10.19 16.92 -0.72
N SER A 104 9.41 16.91 0.36
CA SER A 104 7.93 16.87 0.28
C SER A 104 7.31 18.20 -0.17
N LEU A 105 8.06 19.31 -0.13
CA LEU A 105 7.64 20.58 -0.73
C LEU A 105 7.78 20.61 -2.25
N LEU A 106 8.58 19.70 -2.82
CA LEU A 106 8.71 19.53 -4.26
C LEU A 106 7.73 18.44 -4.72
N PRO A 107 6.89 18.67 -5.74
CA PRO A 107 5.90 17.70 -6.22
C PRO A 107 6.54 16.56 -7.03
N ILE A 108 7.55 15.90 -6.45
CA ILE A 108 8.34 14.83 -7.08
C ILE A 108 7.93 13.49 -6.48
N GLY A 109 6.90 12.89 -7.05
CA GLY A 109 6.31 11.63 -6.58
C GLY A 109 7.32 10.48 -6.39
N PRO A 110 8.22 10.19 -7.35
CA PRO A 110 9.21 9.12 -7.23
C PRO A 110 10.12 9.21 -5.99
N ILE A 111 10.63 10.41 -5.68
CA ILE A 111 11.53 10.62 -4.55
C ILE A 111 10.79 10.38 -3.23
N SER A 112 9.53 10.84 -3.14
CA SER A 112 8.69 10.65 -1.96
C SER A 112 8.51 9.17 -1.60
N TRP A 113 8.32 8.29 -2.59
CA TRP A 113 8.22 6.84 -2.34
C TRP A 113 9.53 6.19 -1.88
N VAL A 114 10.68 6.68 -2.37
CA VAL A 114 11.99 6.25 -1.86
C VAL A 114 12.14 6.66 -0.40
N LEU A 115 11.75 7.88 -0.04
CA LEU A 115 11.77 8.35 1.35
C LEU A 115 10.86 7.53 2.26
N VAL A 116 9.62 7.24 1.84
CA VAL A 116 8.70 6.34 2.57
C VAL A 116 9.35 4.97 2.80
N THR A 117 10.02 4.42 1.78
CA THR A 117 10.73 3.13 1.90
C THR A 117 11.84 3.19 2.94
N LEU A 118 12.69 4.22 2.89
CA LEU A 118 13.81 4.39 3.82
C LEU A 118 13.34 4.61 5.26
N MET A 119 12.31 5.43 5.47
CA MET A 119 11.71 5.63 6.78
C MET A 119 11.08 4.35 7.32
N ALA A 120 10.37 3.59 6.48
CA ALA A 120 9.76 2.34 6.87
C ALA A 120 10.82 1.31 7.31
N LEU A 121 11.92 1.19 6.56
CA LEU A 121 13.07 0.36 6.93
C LEU A 121 13.73 0.82 8.24
N TYR A 122 13.88 2.13 8.43
CA TYR A 122 14.38 2.69 9.68
C TYR A 122 13.51 2.26 10.88
N LEU A 123 12.18 2.34 10.77
CA LEU A 123 11.29 1.84 11.83
C LEU A 123 11.42 0.33 12.06
N ILE A 124 11.56 -0.46 11.00
CA ILE A 124 11.69 -1.92 11.11
C ILE A 124 12.97 -2.33 11.84
N VAL A 125 14.07 -1.62 11.58
CA VAL A 125 15.41 -1.95 12.10
C VAL A 125 15.63 -1.40 13.50
N THR A 126 15.14 -0.21 13.82
CA THR A 126 15.40 0.44 15.10
C THR A 126 14.45 0.04 16.22
N GLN A 127 13.27 -0.46 15.89
CA GLN A 127 12.28 -0.86 16.89
C GLN A 127 12.41 -2.34 17.24
N SER A 128 12.41 -2.66 18.54
CA SER A 128 12.55 -4.03 19.04
C SER A 128 11.20 -4.75 19.11
N GLY A 129 11.25 -6.09 19.04
CA GLY A 129 10.08 -6.94 19.25
C GLY A 129 8.94 -6.71 18.24
N GLN A 130 7.69 -6.75 18.73
CA GLN A 130 6.47 -6.49 17.97
C GLN A 130 5.83 -5.12 18.31
N SER A 131 6.64 -4.08 18.51
CA SER A 131 6.09 -2.74 18.78
C SER A 131 5.14 -2.29 17.67
N ALA A 132 4.19 -1.41 18.01
CA ALA A 132 3.22 -0.88 17.06
C ALA A 132 3.94 -0.13 15.93
N MET A 133 4.99 0.60 16.29
CA MET A 133 5.83 1.33 15.34
C MET A 133 6.57 0.43 14.34
N ARG A 134 7.08 -0.74 14.77
CA ARG A 134 7.71 -1.72 13.87
C ARG A 134 6.69 -2.30 12.87
N ARG A 135 5.49 -2.62 13.36
CA ARG A 135 4.37 -3.13 12.55
C ARG A 135 3.91 -2.09 11.52
N ALA A 136 3.80 -0.83 11.92
CA ALA A 136 3.53 0.27 11.00
C ALA A 136 4.61 0.39 9.92
N GLY A 137 5.90 0.26 10.29
CA GLY A 137 7.01 0.21 9.35
C GLY A 137 6.83 -0.87 8.28
N TRP A 138 6.45 -2.09 8.67
CA TRP A 138 6.15 -3.16 7.69
C TRP A 138 4.99 -2.83 6.76
N ILE A 139 3.92 -2.19 7.26
CA ILE A 139 2.78 -1.78 6.44
C ILE A 139 3.20 -0.68 5.46
N PHE A 140 3.93 0.36 5.91
CA PHE A 140 4.42 1.42 5.03
C PHE A 140 5.40 0.91 3.98
N LEU A 141 6.27 -0.05 4.33
CA LEU A 141 7.17 -0.69 3.37
C LEU A 141 6.38 -1.46 2.30
N ALA A 142 5.41 -2.27 2.72
CA ALA A 142 4.54 -3.00 1.81
C ALA A 142 3.71 -2.05 0.94
N LEU A 143 3.30 -0.88 1.47
CA LEU A 143 2.55 0.15 0.75
C LEU A 143 3.37 0.77 -0.39
N ALA A 144 4.67 1.03 -0.16
CA ALA A 144 5.54 1.59 -1.20
C ALA A 144 5.67 0.67 -2.42
N PHE A 145 5.43 -0.64 -2.26
CA PHE A 145 5.58 -1.61 -3.34
C PHE A 145 4.55 -1.42 -4.47
N PRO A 146 3.22 -1.55 -4.27
CA PRO A 146 2.24 -1.32 -5.33
C PRO A 146 2.27 0.10 -5.90
N MET A 147 2.69 1.10 -5.11
CA MET A 147 2.64 2.49 -5.53
C MET A 147 3.83 2.92 -6.39
N PHE A 148 5.01 2.33 -6.16
CA PHE A 148 6.25 2.73 -6.81
C PHE A 148 7.07 1.55 -7.33
N TRP A 149 7.46 0.62 -6.44
CA TRP A 149 8.41 -0.43 -6.81
C TRP A 149 7.86 -1.44 -7.82
N SER A 150 6.56 -1.74 -7.78
CA SER A 150 5.89 -2.62 -8.74
C SER A 150 6.02 -2.09 -10.16
N LYS A 151 5.80 -0.78 -10.36
CA LYS A 151 5.92 -0.12 -11.68
C LYS A 151 7.36 -0.15 -12.19
N ARG A 152 8.35 0.06 -11.30
CA ARG A 152 9.77 0.00 -11.66
C ARG A 152 10.21 -1.41 -12.02
N LEU A 153 9.82 -2.39 -11.20
CA LEU A 153 10.08 -3.80 -11.45
C LEU A 153 9.39 -4.26 -12.75
N PHE A 154 8.15 -3.84 -12.97
CA PHE A 154 7.40 -4.12 -14.18
C PHE A 154 8.10 -3.55 -15.40
N ASN A 155 8.57 -2.30 -15.39
CA ASN A 155 9.27 -1.73 -16.54
C ASN A 155 10.54 -2.51 -16.93
N ILE A 156 11.19 -3.16 -15.97
CA ILE A 156 12.39 -3.99 -16.22
C ILE A 156 11.99 -5.37 -16.74
N LEU A 157 10.86 -5.92 -16.27
CA LEU A 157 10.41 -7.29 -16.55
C LEU A 157 9.09 -7.33 -17.34
N ALA A 158 8.80 -6.29 -18.12
CA ALA A 158 7.47 -6.08 -18.72
C ALA A 158 7.12 -7.24 -19.65
N GLU A 159 8.05 -7.59 -20.54
CA GLU A 159 7.88 -8.69 -21.49
C GLU A 159 7.62 -10.02 -20.77
N TYR A 160 8.30 -10.27 -19.65
CA TYR A 160 8.11 -11.50 -18.87
C TYR A 160 6.71 -11.57 -18.25
N PHE A 161 6.29 -10.52 -17.54
CA PHE A 161 4.98 -10.51 -16.89
C PHE A 161 3.82 -10.53 -17.92
N LEU A 162 3.95 -9.78 -19.01
CA LEU A 162 2.94 -9.75 -20.07
C LEU A 162 2.85 -11.09 -20.81
N SER A 163 3.97 -11.74 -21.06
CA SER A 163 4.01 -13.08 -21.67
C SER A 163 3.34 -14.13 -20.77
N LEU A 164 3.49 -14.04 -19.44
CA LEU A 164 2.80 -14.93 -18.51
C LEU A 164 1.27 -14.74 -18.56
N ASP A 165 0.78 -13.51 -18.51
CA ASP A 165 -0.65 -13.23 -18.66
C ASP A 165 -1.17 -13.74 -20.04
N ALA A 166 -0.40 -13.53 -21.10
CA ALA A 166 -0.75 -14.01 -22.45
C ALA A 166 -0.79 -15.54 -22.57
N ILE A 167 0.13 -16.26 -21.91
CA ILE A 167 0.11 -17.73 -21.83
C ILE A 167 -1.18 -18.22 -21.18
N LEU A 168 -1.56 -17.61 -20.05
CA LEU A 168 -2.77 -18.02 -19.33
C LEU A 168 -4.02 -17.75 -20.15
N VAL A 169 -4.12 -16.55 -20.74
CA VAL A 169 -5.25 -16.16 -21.58
C VAL A 169 -5.34 -17.07 -22.81
N SER A 170 -4.23 -17.28 -23.54
CA SER A 170 -4.22 -18.12 -24.75
C SER A 170 -4.58 -19.58 -24.45
N SER A 171 -4.21 -20.07 -23.25
CA SER A 171 -4.59 -21.41 -22.81
C SER A 171 -6.09 -21.58 -22.63
N ILE A 172 -6.78 -20.53 -22.14
CA ILE A 172 -8.22 -20.52 -21.90
C ILE A 172 -8.99 -20.29 -23.21
N THR A 173 -8.49 -19.43 -24.08
CA THR A 173 -9.11 -19.13 -25.38
C THR A 173 -8.82 -20.19 -26.44
N HIS A 174 -7.87 -21.11 -26.18
CA HIS A 174 -7.38 -22.11 -27.12
C HIS A 174 -6.87 -21.50 -28.43
N THR A 175 -6.20 -20.35 -28.35
CA THR A 175 -5.69 -19.59 -29.52
C THR A 175 -4.17 -19.47 -29.48
N GLN A 176 -3.57 -19.04 -30.61
CA GLN A 176 -2.13 -18.80 -30.67
C GLN A 176 -1.76 -17.48 -29.98
N ARG A 177 -0.49 -17.35 -29.60
CA ARG A 177 0.07 -16.10 -29.06
C ARG A 177 1.42 -15.78 -29.68
N ILE A 178 1.71 -14.49 -29.79
CA ILE A 178 3.03 -13.97 -30.16
C ILE A 178 3.41 -12.93 -29.11
N SER A 179 4.32 -13.29 -28.21
CA SER A 179 4.67 -12.46 -27.05
C SER A 179 3.44 -12.12 -26.17
N ASN A 180 3.07 -10.84 -26.07
CA ASN A 180 1.91 -10.33 -25.34
C ASN A 180 0.65 -10.14 -26.23
N LEU A 181 0.69 -10.56 -27.50
CA LEU A 181 -0.45 -10.62 -28.40
C LEU A 181 -1.10 -12.00 -28.30
N VAL A 182 -2.41 -12.04 -28.06
CA VAL A 182 -3.20 -13.28 -28.06
C VAL A 182 -4.21 -13.20 -29.21
N GLU A 183 -4.23 -14.20 -30.08
CA GLU A 183 -5.21 -14.28 -31.17
C GLU A 183 -6.63 -14.40 -30.59
N MET A 184 -7.58 -13.66 -31.15
CA MET A 184 -8.98 -13.72 -30.71
C MET A 184 -9.67 -14.96 -31.29
N PRO A 185 -10.47 -15.69 -30.50
CA PRO A 185 -11.30 -16.79 -31.01
C PRO A 185 -12.15 -16.33 -32.21
N GLY A 186 -12.08 -17.08 -33.31
CA GLY A 186 -12.77 -16.72 -34.56
C GLY A 186 -11.90 -16.03 -35.61
N GLY A 187 -10.67 -15.64 -35.26
CA GLY A 187 -9.72 -15.04 -36.21
C GLY A 187 -9.95 -13.54 -36.46
N ASP A 188 -10.71 -12.86 -35.60
CA ASP A 188 -11.05 -11.44 -35.72
C ASP A 188 -9.86 -10.49 -35.48
N GLY A 189 -8.67 -11.03 -35.19
CA GLY A 189 -7.44 -10.27 -34.97
C GLY A 189 -6.69 -10.71 -33.71
N PHE A 190 -5.91 -9.79 -33.14
CA PHE A 190 -5.10 -10.02 -31.96
C PHE A 190 -5.47 -9.04 -30.84
N LEU A 191 -5.53 -9.56 -29.62
CA LEU A 191 -5.66 -8.79 -28.38
C LEU A 191 -4.27 -8.53 -27.80
N GLU A 192 -3.86 -7.27 -27.74
CA GLU A 192 -2.63 -6.86 -27.06
C GLU A 192 -2.86 -6.69 -25.57
N ILE A 193 -2.13 -7.45 -24.75
CA ILE A 193 -2.11 -7.25 -23.32
C ILE A 193 -1.13 -6.12 -22.99
N ALA A 194 -1.69 -4.95 -22.67
CA ALA A 194 -0.92 -3.77 -22.28
C ALA A 194 -0.46 -3.83 -20.80
N PRO A 195 0.62 -3.13 -20.41
CA PRO A 195 1.13 -3.05 -19.05
C PRO A 195 0.09 -2.82 -17.94
N ARG A 196 -0.88 -1.93 -18.19
CA ARG A 196 -1.92 -1.57 -17.20
C ARG A 196 -2.95 -2.70 -16.99
N CYS A 197 -3.03 -3.64 -17.93
CA CYS A 197 -3.90 -4.81 -17.86
C CYS A 197 -3.22 -6.00 -17.18
N SER A 198 -1.94 -5.92 -16.86
CA SER A 198 -1.21 -7.03 -16.26
C SER A 198 -1.68 -7.29 -14.82
N SER A 199 -1.70 -8.57 -14.44
CA SER A 199 -2.06 -9.02 -13.09
C SER A 199 -1.10 -8.47 -12.02
N MET A 200 0.11 -8.05 -12.40
CA MET A 200 1.19 -7.68 -11.47
C MET A 200 0.83 -6.54 -10.50
N ALA A 201 0.15 -5.49 -10.99
CA ALA A 201 -0.26 -4.38 -10.13
C ALA A 201 -1.24 -4.85 -9.05
N ASN A 202 -2.22 -5.68 -9.42
CA ASN A 202 -3.20 -6.21 -8.47
C ASN A 202 -2.58 -7.25 -7.52
N VAL A 203 -1.61 -8.04 -7.98
CA VAL A 203 -0.86 -8.98 -7.13
C VAL A 203 -0.10 -8.24 -6.04
N SER A 204 0.53 -7.11 -6.36
CA SER A 204 1.20 -6.28 -5.35
C SER A 204 0.25 -5.70 -4.30
N LEU A 205 -1.00 -5.39 -4.67
CA LEU A 205 -2.04 -4.99 -3.72
C LEU A 205 -2.50 -6.15 -2.83
N ALA A 206 -2.54 -7.39 -3.35
CA ALA A 206 -2.84 -8.57 -2.55
C ALA A 206 -1.77 -8.82 -1.48
N VAL A 207 -0.49 -8.66 -1.83
CA VAL A 207 0.62 -8.72 -0.87
C VAL A 207 0.51 -7.63 0.19
N LEU A 208 0.20 -6.38 -0.19
CA LEU A 208 -0.06 -5.31 0.77
C LEU A 208 -1.21 -5.66 1.72
N CYS A 209 -2.32 -6.18 1.20
CA CYS A 209 -3.47 -6.58 2.01
C CYS A 209 -3.09 -7.69 3.01
N TRP A 210 -2.30 -8.68 2.56
CA TRP A 210 -1.79 -9.72 3.44
C TRP A 210 -0.91 -9.17 4.57
N VAL A 211 0.02 -8.27 4.25
CA VAL A 211 0.85 -7.58 5.26
C VAL A 211 -0.03 -6.79 6.22
N LEU A 212 -1.01 -6.04 5.72
CA LEU A 212 -1.95 -5.28 6.54
C LEU A 212 -2.66 -6.16 7.57
N PHE A 213 -3.21 -7.30 7.16
CA PHE A 213 -3.92 -8.21 8.08
C PHE A 213 -3.00 -8.93 9.07
N THR A 214 -1.83 -9.38 8.64
CA THR A 214 -0.87 -10.04 9.54
C THR A 214 -0.28 -9.07 10.56
N GLN A 215 0.05 -7.84 10.14
CA GLN A 215 0.55 -6.82 11.05
C GLN A 215 -0.55 -6.38 12.02
N THR A 216 -1.79 -6.12 11.58
CA THR A 216 -2.89 -5.71 12.49
C THR A 216 -3.22 -6.77 13.54
N ARG A 217 -3.19 -8.06 13.18
CA ARG A 217 -3.50 -9.16 14.10
C ARG A 217 -2.30 -9.67 14.91
N ARG A 218 -1.11 -9.09 14.74
CA ARG A 218 0.13 -9.55 15.41
C ARG A 218 0.38 -11.03 15.14
N THR A 219 0.23 -11.42 13.88
CA THR A 219 0.38 -12.81 13.45
C THR A 219 1.87 -13.21 13.38
N GLU A 220 2.21 -14.38 13.91
CA GLU A 220 3.56 -14.95 13.78
C GLU A 220 3.94 -15.19 12.32
N TRP A 221 5.18 -14.88 11.97
CA TRP A 221 5.70 -15.31 10.68
C TRP A 221 5.93 -16.82 10.71
N ARG A 222 5.11 -17.56 9.95
CA ARG A 222 5.26 -19.00 9.73
C ARG A 222 5.20 -19.26 8.23
N PRO A 223 6.00 -20.18 7.67
CA PRO A 223 5.93 -20.53 6.26
C PRO A 223 4.52 -20.94 5.82
N ALA A 224 3.75 -21.62 6.69
CA ALA A 224 2.37 -21.99 6.42
C ALA A 224 1.45 -20.79 6.13
N ASN A 225 1.76 -19.61 6.70
CA ASN A 225 0.97 -18.41 6.48
C ASN A 225 1.19 -17.82 5.08
N ILE A 226 2.32 -18.13 4.42
CA ILE A 226 2.60 -17.70 3.04
C ILE A 226 1.57 -18.30 2.07
N VAL A 227 1.04 -19.49 2.35
CA VAL A 227 0.03 -20.15 1.52
C VAL A 227 -1.20 -19.24 1.31
N TRP A 228 -1.62 -18.48 2.33
CA TRP A 228 -2.75 -17.56 2.23
C TRP A 228 -2.43 -16.32 1.38
N CYS A 229 -1.21 -15.81 1.48
CA CYS A 229 -0.73 -14.74 0.59
C CYS A 229 -0.71 -15.24 -0.86
N SER A 230 -0.14 -16.42 -1.10
CA SER A 230 -0.10 -17.05 -2.43
C SER A 230 -1.50 -17.30 -2.98
N ALA A 231 -2.44 -17.75 -2.15
CA ALA A 231 -3.83 -17.94 -2.54
C ALA A 231 -4.50 -16.62 -2.94
N ALA A 232 -4.25 -15.53 -2.21
CA ALA A 232 -4.77 -14.20 -2.57
C ALA A 232 -4.16 -13.70 -3.89
N CYS A 233 -2.86 -13.88 -4.10
CA CYS A 233 -2.19 -13.53 -5.36
C CYS A 233 -2.73 -14.35 -6.54
N LEU A 234 -2.91 -15.66 -6.37
CA LEU A 234 -3.47 -16.54 -7.39
C LEU A 234 -4.90 -16.13 -7.76
N LEU A 235 -5.71 -15.79 -6.75
CA LEU A 235 -7.09 -15.34 -6.97
C LEU A 235 -7.15 -14.05 -7.80
N VAL A 236 -6.24 -13.11 -7.57
CA VAL A 236 -6.11 -11.91 -8.40
C VAL A 236 -5.77 -12.26 -9.86
N ILE A 237 -4.80 -13.15 -10.07
CA ILE A 237 -4.42 -13.59 -11.42
C ILE A 237 -5.62 -14.22 -12.11
N VAL A 238 -6.34 -15.12 -11.44
CA VAL A 238 -7.54 -15.77 -11.99
C VAL A 238 -8.60 -14.74 -12.40
N ILE A 239 -8.92 -13.77 -11.54
CA ILE A 239 -9.90 -12.72 -11.85
C ILE A 239 -9.46 -11.91 -13.08
N ASN A 240 -8.19 -11.50 -13.13
CA ASN A 240 -7.69 -10.66 -14.21
C ASN A 240 -7.60 -11.41 -15.54
N VAL A 241 -7.07 -12.63 -15.54
CA VAL A 241 -7.01 -13.51 -16.71
C VAL A 241 -8.41 -13.80 -17.23
N THR A 242 -9.37 -14.10 -16.34
CA THR A 242 -10.77 -14.32 -16.73
C THR A 242 -11.33 -13.10 -17.44
N ARG A 243 -11.09 -11.89 -16.92
CA ARG A 243 -11.53 -10.64 -17.57
C ARG A 243 -10.94 -10.50 -18.97
N ILE A 244 -9.63 -10.72 -19.14
CA ILE A 244 -8.96 -10.60 -20.44
C ILE A 244 -9.47 -11.66 -21.43
N SER A 245 -9.65 -12.90 -20.97
CA SER A 245 -10.25 -13.97 -21.78
C SER A 245 -11.67 -13.63 -22.22
N LEU A 246 -12.50 -13.05 -21.35
CA LEU A 246 -13.85 -12.58 -21.71
C LEU A 246 -13.80 -11.49 -22.78
N ILE A 247 -12.84 -10.56 -22.73
CA ILE A 247 -12.63 -9.56 -23.79
C ILE A 247 -12.28 -10.26 -25.12
N GLY A 248 -11.43 -11.28 -25.07
CA GLY A 248 -11.08 -12.08 -26.25
C GLY A 248 -12.28 -12.82 -26.85
N PHE A 249 -13.11 -13.46 -26.02
CA PHE A 249 -14.31 -14.20 -26.48
C PHE A 249 -15.44 -13.28 -26.96
N PHE A 250 -15.54 -12.07 -26.41
CA PHE A 250 -16.65 -11.15 -26.67
C PHE A 250 -16.16 -9.74 -27.04
N PRO A 251 -15.48 -9.57 -28.19
CA PRO A 251 -14.91 -8.27 -28.58
C PRO A 251 -15.95 -7.16 -28.74
N SER A 252 -17.19 -7.52 -29.12
CA SER A 252 -18.32 -6.57 -29.21
C SER A 252 -18.70 -5.93 -27.87
N TYR A 253 -18.28 -6.52 -26.75
CA TYR A 253 -18.49 -5.99 -25.39
C TYR A 253 -17.21 -5.37 -24.81
N TYR A 254 -16.22 -5.04 -25.65
CA TYR A 254 -14.94 -4.47 -25.21
C TYR A 254 -15.13 -3.27 -24.29
N ASP A 255 -15.95 -2.28 -24.67
CA ASP A 255 -16.15 -1.08 -23.85
C ASP A 255 -16.79 -1.37 -22.49
N LEU A 256 -17.68 -2.38 -22.42
CA LEU A 256 -18.32 -2.78 -21.17
C LEU A 256 -17.34 -3.52 -20.24
N LEU A 257 -16.56 -4.45 -20.78
CA LEU A 257 -15.62 -5.29 -20.03
C LEU A 257 -14.31 -4.56 -19.68
N HIS A 258 -13.81 -3.76 -20.62
CA HIS A 258 -12.54 -3.06 -20.52
C HIS A 258 -12.69 -1.63 -19.97
N GLY A 259 -13.77 -0.92 -20.32
CA GLY A 259 -13.98 0.46 -19.93
C GLY A 259 -14.17 0.69 -18.43
N ASP A 260 -14.48 1.93 -18.07
CA ASP A 260 -14.53 2.40 -16.68
C ASP A 260 -15.44 1.54 -15.78
N VAL A 261 -16.60 1.11 -16.29
CA VAL A 261 -17.55 0.26 -15.56
C VAL A 261 -16.97 -1.12 -15.29
N GLY A 262 -16.52 -1.83 -16.34
CA GLY A 262 -15.93 -3.17 -16.21
C GLY A 262 -14.67 -3.17 -15.33
N SER A 263 -13.83 -2.14 -15.45
CA SER A 263 -12.67 -1.94 -14.58
C SER A 263 -13.08 -1.75 -13.12
N THR A 264 -14.07 -0.89 -12.85
CA THR A 264 -14.58 -0.64 -11.49
C THR A 264 -15.12 -1.91 -10.85
N ILE A 265 -15.96 -2.66 -11.57
CA ILE A 265 -16.54 -3.92 -11.07
C ILE A 265 -15.42 -4.93 -10.76
N THR A 266 -14.48 -5.13 -11.69
CA THR A 266 -13.38 -6.09 -11.51
C THR A 266 -12.49 -5.69 -10.33
N ASN A 267 -12.23 -4.39 -10.15
CA ASN A 267 -11.44 -3.87 -9.04
C ASN A 267 -12.13 -4.17 -7.70
N TRP A 268 -13.43 -3.90 -7.58
CA TRP A 268 -14.19 -4.21 -6.36
C TRP A 268 -14.24 -5.71 -6.08
N LEU A 269 -14.49 -6.54 -7.09
CA LEU A 269 -14.46 -7.98 -6.96
C LEU A 269 -13.09 -8.47 -6.45
N THR A 270 -12.01 -7.96 -7.03
CA THR A 270 -10.63 -8.28 -6.62
C THR A 270 -10.38 -7.88 -5.17
N VAL A 271 -10.76 -6.66 -4.78
CA VAL A 271 -10.62 -6.16 -3.41
C VAL A 271 -11.37 -7.07 -2.43
N ILE A 272 -12.66 -7.35 -2.67
CA ILE A 272 -13.50 -8.18 -1.79
C ILE A 272 -12.89 -9.57 -1.64
N ALA A 273 -12.49 -10.17 -2.75
CA ALA A 273 -11.91 -11.50 -2.81
C ALA A 273 -10.59 -11.59 -2.01
N VAL A 274 -9.67 -10.64 -2.23
CA VAL A 274 -8.40 -10.53 -1.51
C VAL A 274 -8.64 -10.28 -0.02
N PHE A 275 -9.53 -9.36 0.34
CA PHE A 275 -9.88 -9.09 1.74
C PHE A 275 -10.40 -10.34 2.45
N ALA A 276 -11.29 -11.10 1.79
CA ALA A 276 -11.84 -12.32 2.36
C ALA A 276 -10.75 -13.37 2.63
N VAL A 277 -9.88 -13.64 1.65
CA VAL A 277 -8.79 -14.61 1.78
C VAL A 277 -7.77 -14.16 2.84
N CYS A 278 -7.33 -12.91 2.80
CA CYS A 278 -6.33 -12.40 3.75
C CYS A 278 -6.87 -12.37 5.19
N ASN A 279 -8.10 -11.89 5.41
CA ASN A 279 -8.72 -11.89 6.74
C ASN A 279 -8.93 -13.31 7.27
N TYR A 280 -9.36 -14.25 6.41
CA TYR A 280 -9.53 -15.64 6.80
C TYR A 280 -8.20 -16.32 7.16
N GLY A 281 -7.17 -16.15 6.32
CA GLY A 281 -5.84 -16.67 6.57
C GLY A 281 -5.23 -16.12 7.86
N ALA A 282 -5.34 -14.81 8.08
CA ALA A 282 -4.81 -14.16 9.27
C ALA A 282 -5.57 -14.51 10.56
N ARG A 283 -6.83 -14.98 10.48
CA ARG A 283 -7.58 -15.52 11.63
C ARG A 283 -7.15 -16.94 12.02
N ARG A 284 -6.66 -17.73 11.07
CA ARG A 284 -6.23 -19.12 11.30
C ARG A 284 -4.79 -19.24 11.75
N ALA A 285 -3.99 -18.21 11.52
CA ALA A 285 -2.65 -18.18 12.04
C ALA A 285 -2.68 -18.05 13.57
N PRO A 286 -1.86 -18.82 14.31
CA PRO A 286 -1.79 -18.71 15.75
C PRO A 286 -1.36 -17.29 16.15
N LEU A 287 -2.03 -16.75 17.16
CA LEU A 287 -1.67 -15.48 17.78
C LEU A 287 -0.36 -15.67 18.56
N ASN A 288 0.53 -14.68 18.52
CA ASN A 288 1.60 -14.59 19.51
C ASN A 288 0.96 -14.43 20.90
N SER A 289 1.03 -15.48 21.72
CA SER A 289 0.86 -15.33 23.16
C SER A 289 2.10 -14.63 23.71
N LEU A 290 1.99 -13.31 23.91
CA LEU A 290 2.97 -12.52 24.66
C LEU A 290 2.92 -12.93 26.14
#